data_AF-G3PX53-F1
#
_entry.id   AF-G3PX53-F1
#
_cell.length_a   1.000
_cell.length_b   1.000
_cell.length_c   1.000
_cell.angle_alpha   90.00
_cell.angle_beta   90.00
_cell.angle_gamma   90.00
#
_symmetry.space_group_name_H-M   'P 1'
#
loop_
_entity.id
_entity.type
_entity.pdbx_description
1 polymer ?
#
loop_
_entity_poly.entity_id
_entity_poly.type
_entity_poly.pdbx_seq_one_letter_code
_entity_poly.pdbx_strand_id
1 'polypeptide(L)'
;METVLFANRFSYSDVFWGISQPMSGGLRILPSFQRADMSSQDQDHHLHPSCPNKTTVPGESAETHDLTKQPLQGLKLASHAVLEKAQERGRLKCSKCGGSRMFFCYTCCSLLGVHLQEIPVIKLPVKIDIIKHPNETDGKSTAVHAKILAPGDVTIHTYPCIPDYERGKVVLVFPGPGSVSVQEMMQCLHELTDQRPRGSSYEPAAKRQKSEEVQGPTHGAENPQSSPDEATGFESRAYPLQRVVFIDSTWNQTNKISTDERLQDLLRVELKTRKTCFWRSQKGKPDTYLATIEAIYYFLKDFREHCLAQEYDGEYDNLLFFYSFLHSIVNKAKTSAGKC
;
A
#
# COMPACT_ATOMS: atom_id res chain seq x y z
N MET A 1 32.12 19.19 -18.53
CA MET A 1 31.06 19.77 -19.36
C MET A 1 30.79 18.79 -20.48
N GLU A 2 29.70 18.04 -20.40
CA GLU A 2 28.81 17.76 -21.53
C GLU A 2 27.70 16.82 -21.08
N THR A 3 26.51 17.19 -21.50
CA THR A 3 25.21 16.80 -20.99
C THR A 3 24.73 15.64 -21.85
N VAL A 4 24.52 14.45 -21.28
CA VAL A 4 23.80 13.36 -21.99
C VAL A 4 22.46 13.15 -21.30
N LEU A 5 21.47 13.87 -21.84
CA LEU A 5 20.05 13.69 -21.60
C LEU A 5 19.59 12.35 -22.18
N PHE A 6 19.24 11.39 -21.34
CA PHE A 6 18.33 10.31 -21.69
C PHE A 6 17.25 10.22 -20.61
N ALA A 7 16.24 11.09 -20.72
CA ALA A 7 15.04 11.02 -19.92
C ALA A 7 14.03 10.09 -20.61
N ASN A 8 13.96 8.86 -20.11
CA ASN A 8 12.94 7.87 -20.50
C ASN A 8 11.52 8.41 -20.24
N ARG A 9 10.79 8.63 -21.34
CA ARG A 9 9.34 8.84 -21.40
C ARG A 9 8.60 7.56 -20.99
N PHE A 10 8.17 7.47 -19.74
CA PHE A 10 6.97 6.70 -19.37
C PHE A 10 6.31 7.39 -18.16
N SER A 11 5.66 8.52 -18.44
CA SER A 11 4.66 9.11 -17.56
C SER A 11 3.30 8.45 -17.83
N TYR A 12 2.33 8.63 -16.92
CA TYR A 12 0.93 8.22 -17.12
C TYR A 12 0.34 8.71 -18.46
N SER A 13 0.97 9.71 -19.09
CA SER A 13 0.66 10.19 -20.45
C SER A 13 0.95 9.17 -21.55
N ASP A 14 2.02 8.38 -21.45
CA ASP A 14 2.56 7.65 -22.61
C ASP A 14 1.81 6.34 -22.89
N VAL A 15 1.14 5.77 -21.89
CA VAL A 15 0.27 4.58 -22.05
C VAL A 15 -1.08 4.94 -22.68
N PHE A 16 -1.50 6.22 -22.63
CA PHE A 16 -2.83 6.66 -23.05
C PHE A 16 -2.87 7.53 -24.31
N TRP A 17 -1.72 7.95 -24.86
CA TRP A 17 -1.66 8.66 -26.15
C TRP A 17 -1.75 7.73 -27.37
N GLY A 18 -1.63 6.41 -27.19
CA GLY A 18 -1.61 5.43 -28.27
C GLY A 18 -2.96 4.89 -28.75
N ILE A 19 -4.09 5.36 -28.21
CA ILE A 19 -5.43 4.91 -28.61
C ILE A 19 -6.26 6.14 -28.99
N SER A 20 -6.01 6.67 -30.19
CA SER A 20 -6.95 7.52 -30.91
C SER A 20 -7.03 6.99 -32.33
N GLN A 21 -8.18 6.43 -32.70
CA GLN A 21 -8.48 6.10 -34.08
C GLN A 21 -8.64 7.40 -34.90
N PRO A 22 -8.16 7.48 -36.14
CA PRO A 22 -8.56 8.52 -37.06
C PRO A 22 -9.83 8.10 -37.80
N MET A 23 -10.88 8.91 -37.72
CA MET A 23 -11.91 8.93 -38.75
C MET A 23 -11.45 9.81 -39.91
N SER A 24 -11.42 9.19 -41.09
CA SER A 24 -11.79 9.73 -42.42
C SER A 24 -11.14 11.02 -42.92
N GLY A 25 -10.35 10.89 -44.00
CA GLY A 25 -10.32 11.89 -45.07
C GLY A 25 -8.98 12.09 -45.79
N GLY A 26 -8.98 11.82 -47.11
CA GLY A 26 -8.19 12.63 -48.05
C GLY A 26 -6.91 12.02 -48.61
N LEU A 27 -7.07 11.26 -49.70
CA LEU A 27 -6.04 10.83 -50.64
C LEU A 27 -5.29 12.03 -51.28
N ARG A 28 -3.95 12.07 -51.24
CA ARG A 28 -3.10 12.68 -52.29
C ARG A 28 -1.77 11.92 -52.45
N ILE A 29 -1.34 11.86 -53.70
CA ILE A 29 -0.39 10.94 -54.32
C ILE A 29 0.96 11.66 -54.61
N LEU A 30 2.07 10.99 -54.25
CA LEU A 30 3.46 10.96 -54.80
C LEU A 30 4.33 12.26 -54.83
N PRO A 31 5.69 12.18 -55.04
CA PRO A 31 6.52 11.02 -55.39
C PRO A 31 7.82 10.76 -54.58
N SER A 32 8.25 9.49 -54.69
CA SER A 32 9.58 8.85 -54.67
C SER A 32 10.88 9.68 -54.55
N PHE A 33 11.82 9.16 -53.76
CA PHE A 33 13.28 9.21 -54.05
C PHE A 33 14.00 7.93 -53.61
N GLN A 34 15.12 7.66 -54.29
CA GLN A 34 15.74 6.35 -54.56
C GLN A 34 16.64 5.76 -53.46
N ARG A 35 16.65 4.42 -53.44
CA ARG A 35 17.77 3.45 -53.42
C ARG A 35 19.19 3.97 -53.09
N ALA A 36 19.84 3.26 -52.17
CA ALA A 36 21.27 2.93 -52.26
C ALA A 36 21.48 1.47 -51.83
N ASP A 37 22.14 0.73 -52.71
CA ASP A 37 22.59 -0.66 -52.60
C ASP A 37 24.10 -0.62 -52.31
N MET A 38 24.66 -1.62 -51.63
CA MET A 38 26.01 -2.16 -51.86
C MET A 38 26.29 -3.35 -50.92
N SER A 39 26.78 -4.41 -51.56
CA SER A 39 27.00 -5.80 -51.16
C SER A 39 28.35 -6.10 -50.50
N SER A 40 28.45 -7.25 -49.80
CA SER A 40 29.41 -8.38 -50.01
C SER A 40 29.49 -9.25 -48.74
N GLN A 41 28.97 -10.49 -48.75
CA GLN A 41 29.70 -11.78 -48.90
C GLN A 41 30.80 -12.05 -47.85
N ASP A 42 30.59 -13.05 -46.99
CA ASP A 42 31.34 -14.31 -47.10
C ASP A 42 30.67 -15.46 -46.34
N GLN A 43 30.72 -16.65 -46.95
CA GLN A 43 30.29 -17.94 -46.42
C GLN A 43 31.48 -18.61 -45.73
N ASP A 44 31.24 -19.41 -44.69
CA ASP A 44 31.87 -20.73 -44.66
C ASP A 44 31.08 -21.76 -43.84
N HIS A 45 30.88 -22.90 -44.49
CA HIS A 45 30.16 -24.08 -44.01
C HIS A 45 31.17 -25.10 -43.47
N HIS A 46 30.94 -25.64 -42.27
CA HIS A 46 31.40 -27.00 -41.96
C HIS A 46 30.34 -27.78 -41.16
N LEU A 47 29.94 -28.91 -41.75
CA LEU A 47 29.02 -29.91 -41.22
C LEU A 47 29.79 -31.17 -40.76
N HIS A 48 29.06 -32.01 -40.01
CA HIS A 48 29.26 -33.43 -39.64
C HIS A 48 29.96 -33.75 -38.28
N PRO A 49 29.68 -34.92 -37.66
CA PRO A 49 28.38 -35.59 -37.43
C PRO A 49 28.20 -36.20 -36.01
N SER A 50 26.97 -36.66 -35.76
CA SER A 50 26.43 -37.44 -34.63
C SER A 50 27.15 -38.76 -34.30
N CYS A 51 27.08 -39.22 -33.03
CA CYS A 51 26.52 -40.54 -32.59
C CYS A 51 26.81 -40.90 -31.08
N PRO A 52 26.12 -41.91 -30.48
CA PRO A 52 25.44 -41.75 -29.18
C PRO A 52 25.82 -42.74 -28.04
N ASN A 53 25.05 -42.63 -26.95
CA ASN A 53 24.77 -43.58 -25.84
C ASN A 53 25.75 -43.70 -24.65
N LYS A 54 25.25 -43.36 -23.45
CA LYS A 54 25.31 -44.28 -22.29
C LYS A 54 24.26 -43.97 -21.22
N THR A 55 23.49 -45.01 -20.90
CA THR A 55 22.46 -45.15 -19.86
C THR A 55 22.99 -44.96 -18.44
N THR A 56 22.29 -44.18 -17.61
CA THR A 56 22.26 -44.33 -16.13
C THR A 56 20.91 -43.83 -15.58
N VAL A 57 20.31 -44.60 -14.68
CA VAL A 57 19.12 -44.33 -13.84
C VAL A 57 19.51 -44.78 -12.42
N PRO A 58 18.88 -44.37 -11.29
CA PRO A 58 18.09 -43.18 -10.91
C PRO A 58 18.70 -42.45 -9.70
N GLY A 59 18.25 -41.23 -9.38
CA GLY A 59 18.43 -40.69 -8.03
C GLY A 59 18.22 -39.19 -7.90
N GLU A 60 17.34 -38.85 -6.96
CA GLU A 60 17.29 -37.60 -6.20
C GLU A 60 16.39 -36.44 -6.68
N SER A 61 15.55 -36.07 -5.71
CA SER A 61 14.81 -34.82 -5.56
C SER A 61 13.87 -34.44 -6.71
N ALA A 62 12.61 -34.86 -6.54
CA ALA A 62 11.49 -34.07 -6.99
C ALA A 62 11.54 -32.71 -6.29
N GLU A 63 12.31 -31.78 -6.84
CA GLU A 63 12.06 -30.36 -6.64
C GLU A 63 10.66 -30.10 -7.18
N THR A 64 9.73 -29.98 -6.24
CA THR A 64 8.42 -29.43 -6.51
C THR A 64 8.68 -28.01 -7.01
N HIS A 65 8.69 -27.85 -8.34
CA HIS A 65 8.56 -26.56 -8.99
C HIS A 65 7.32 -25.91 -8.39
N ASP A 66 7.54 -25.02 -7.43
CA ASP A 66 6.52 -24.11 -6.92
C ASP A 66 6.07 -23.31 -8.14
N LEU A 67 4.91 -23.69 -8.68
CA LEU A 67 4.24 -22.98 -9.74
C LEU A 67 3.98 -21.59 -9.20
N THR A 68 4.91 -20.68 -9.49
CA THR A 68 4.91 -19.29 -9.08
C THR A 68 3.50 -18.73 -9.30
N LYS A 69 2.73 -18.64 -8.21
CA LYS A 69 1.39 -18.05 -8.25
C LYS A 69 1.52 -16.68 -8.88
N GLN A 70 0.68 -16.38 -9.86
CA GLN A 70 0.72 -15.06 -10.48
C GLN A 70 0.53 -14.00 -9.38
N PRO A 71 1.28 -12.88 -9.41
CA PRO A 71 1.10 -11.82 -8.41
C PRO A 71 -0.36 -11.39 -8.33
N LEU A 72 -0.86 -11.18 -7.11
CA LEU A 72 -2.26 -10.78 -6.82
C LEU A 72 -3.33 -11.86 -7.09
N GLN A 73 -2.95 -13.14 -7.26
CA GLN A 73 -3.89 -14.23 -7.41
C GLN A 73 -4.60 -14.58 -6.08
N GLY A 74 -5.90 -14.88 -6.16
CA GLY A 74 -6.70 -15.33 -5.00
C GLY A 74 -7.31 -14.21 -4.16
N LEU A 75 -7.21 -12.95 -4.59
CA LEU A 75 -7.86 -11.81 -3.92
C LEU A 75 -9.37 -11.79 -4.20
N LYS A 76 -10.17 -11.56 -3.14
CA LYS A 76 -11.62 -11.33 -3.20
C LYS A 76 -11.94 -9.87 -3.55
N LEU A 77 -11.62 -9.50 -4.79
CA LEU A 77 -11.86 -8.15 -5.31
C LEU A 77 -13.30 -7.96 -5.80
N ALA A 78 -13.84 -6.77 -5.60
CA ALA A 78 -15.02 -6.30 -6.33
C ALA A 78 -14.74 -6.24 -7.84
N SER A 79 -15.80 -6.35 -8.64
CA SER A 79 -15.69 -6.30 -10.11
C SER A 79 -15.09 -4.99 -10.61
N HIS A 80 -14.15 -5.07 -11.55
CA HIS A 80 -13.57 -3.91 -12.23
C HIS A 80 -14.41 -3.33 -13.36
N ALA A 81 -15.62 -3.86 -13.63
CA ALA A 81 -16.47 -3.45 -14.75
C ALA A 81 -16.74 -1.92 -14.80
N VAL A 82 -16.85 -1.27 -13.64
CA VAL A 82 -17.00 0.20 -13.56
C VAL A 82 -15.76 0.93 -14.09
N LEU A 83 -14.56 0.40 -13.81
CA LEU A 83 -13.30 0.96 -14.28
C LEU A 83 -13.09 0.72 -15.77
N GLU A 84 -13.53 -0.43 -16.29
CA GLU A 84 -13.51 -0.72 -17.73
C GLU A 84 -14.39 0.28 -18.50
N LYS A 85 -15.64 0.48 -18.06
CA LYS A 85 -16.54 1.51 -18.62
C LYS A 85 -15.97 2.93 -18.49
N ALA A 86 -15.29 3.24 -17.39
CA ALA A 86 -14.61 4.53 -17.23
C ALA A 86 -13.44 4.68 -18.21
N GLN A 87 -12.70 3.61 -18.47
CA GLN A 87 -11.60 3.62 -19.42
C GLN A 87 -12.09 3.88 -20.86
N GLU A 88 -13.21 3.28 -21.26
CA GLU A 88 -13.85 3.50 -22.57
C GLU A 88 -14.27 4.96 -22.78
N ARG A 89 -14.77 5.60 -21.72
CA ARG A 89 -15.16 7.03 -21.73
C ARG A 89 -13.96 7.98 -21.80
N GLY A 90 -12.77 7.51 -21.45
CA GLY A 90 -11.54 8.30 -21.51
C GLY A 90 -11.39 9.29 -20.36
N ARG A 91 -10.41 10.19 -20.49
CA ARG A 91 -10.01 11.08 -19.41
C ARG A 91 -11.00 12.22 -19.19
N LEU A 92 -11.22 12.56 -17.93
CA LEU A 92 -12.07 13.67 -17.49
C LEU A 92 -11.26 14.71 -16.71
N LYS A 93 -11.73 15.96 -16.70
CA LYS A 93 -11.13 17.04 -15.91
C LYS A 93 -11.66 17.00 -14.48
N CYS A 94 -10.75 17.07 -13.50
CA CYS A 94 -11.11 17.22 -12.11
C CYS A 94 -11.79 18.58 -11.87
N SER A 95 -12.96 18.58 -11.23
CA SER A 95 -13.68 19.81 -10.89
C SER A 95 -12.95 20.70 -9.87
N LYS A 96 -12.05 20.12 -9.06
CA LYS A 96 -11.30 20.84 -8.02
C LYS A 96 -10.02 21.49 -8.56
N CYS A 97 -9.18 20.75 -9.29
CA CYS A 97 -7.88 21.25 -9.77
C CYS A 97 -7.77 21.40 -11.30
N GLY A 98 -8.81 21.06 -12.06
CA GLY A 98 -8.80 21.08 -13.53
C GLY A 98 -7.98 19.97 -14.20
N GLY A 99 -7.23 19.17 -13.43
CA GLY A 99 -6.35 18.13 -13.97
C GLY A 99 -7.11 17.04 -14.73
N SER A 100 -6.63 16.69 -15.94
CA SER A 100 -7.16 15.57 -16.75
C SER A 100 -6.64 14.22 -16.24
N ARG A 101 -7.56 13.32 -15.87
CA ARG A 101 -7.27 12.00 -15.26
C ARG A 101 -8.30 10.97 -15.71
N MET A 102 -8.03 9.68 -15.51
CA MET A 102 -8.94 8.61 -15.89
C MET A 102 -9.95 8.28 -14.77
N PHE A 103 -9.51 7.58 -13.72
CA PHE A 103 -10.40 7.04 -12.68
C PHE A 103 -10.51 7.92 -11.42
N PHE A 104 -9.45 8.66 -11.11
CA PHE A 104 -9.36 9.48 -9.92
C PHE A 104 -8.33 10.59 -10.07
N CYS A 105 -8.51 11.66 -9.31
CA CYS A 105 -7.54 12.73 -9.16
C CYS A 105 -6.58 12.39 -8.03
N TYR A 106 -5.33 12.12 -8.40
CA TYR A 106 -4.24 11.86 -7.45
C TYR A 106 -3.85 13.09 -6.60
N THR A 107 -4.20 14.31 -7.02
CA THR A 107 -3.91 15.54 -6.26
C THR A 107 -5.04 15.86 -5.28
N CYS A 108 -6.30 15.74 -5.71
CA CYS A 108 -7.47 16.08 -4.89
C CYS A 108 -8.09 14.89 -4.15
N CYS A 109 -7.53 13.69 -4.33
CA CYS A 109 -8.02 12.41 -3.79
C CYS A 109 -9.53 12.20 -4.03
N SER A 110 -9.98 12.43 -5.26
CA SER A 110 -11.40 12.37 -5.62
C SER A 110 -11.62 11.48 -6.85
N LEU A 111 -12.74 10.77 -6.88
CA LEU A 111 -13.14 9.95 -8.03
C LEU A 111 -13.43 10.79 -9.28
N LEU A 112 -13.21 10.20 -10.45
CA LEU A 112 -13.52 10.78 -11.77
C LEU A 112 -14.08 9.69 -12.69
N GLY A 113 -15.23 9.99 -13.32
CA GLY A 113 -15.90 9.06 -14.22
C GLY A 113 -16.53 7.84 -13.52
N VAL A 114 -16.43 7.77 -12.20
CA VAL A 114 -17.00 6.71 -11.36
C VAL A 114 -17.59 7.33 -10.10
N HIS A 115 -18.65 6.73 -9.57
CA HIS A 115 -19.32 7.16 -8.35
C HIS A 115 -18.92 6.30 -7.14
N LEU A 116 -19.04 6.86 -5.94
CA LEU A 116 -18.65 6.18 -4.70
C LEU A 116 -19.43 4.89 -4.46
N GLN A 117 -20.70 4.83 -4.92
CA GLN A 117 -21.56 3.65 -4.79
C GLN A 117 -21.16 2.50 -5.73
N GLU A 118 -20.34 2.77 -6.74
CA GLU A 118 -19.94 1.79 -7.76
C GLU A 118 -18.59 1.12 -7.44
N ILE A 119 -17.89 1.60 -6.41
CA ILE A 119 -16.58 1.08 -6.00
C ILE A 119 -16.66 0.57 -4.55
N PRO A 120 -15.78 -0.36 -4.15
CA PRO A 120 -15.72 -0.79 -2.76
C PRO A 120 -15.32 0.36 -1.84
N VAL A 121 -15.98 0.44 -0.68
CA VAL A 121 -15.59 1.30 0.44
C VAL A 121 -15.26 0.40 1.62
N ILE A 122 -14.08 0.61 2.21
CA ILE A 122 -13.46 -0.29 3.18
C ILE A 122 -13.36 0.44 4.52
N LYS A 123 -13.77 -0.26 5.58
CA LYS A 123 -13.53 0.16 6.96
C LYS A 123 -12.25 -0.51 7.46
N LEU A 124 -11.32 0.28 7.97
CA LEU A 124 -10.05 -0.25 8.48
C LEU A 124 -10.11 -0.50 10.00
N PRO A 125 -9.38 -1.49 10.53
CA PRO A 125 -9.32 -1.77 11.96
C PRO A 125 -8.51 -0.74 12.74
N VAL A 126 -7.76 0.14 12.06
CA VAL A 126 -6.87 1.13 12.65
C VAL A 126 -6.81 2.36 11.74
N LYS A 127 -6.56 3.55 12.32
CA LYS A 127 -6.33 4.77 11.52
C LYS A 127 -4.97 4.71 10.82
N ILE A 128 -4.90 5.28 9.64
CA ILE A 128 -3.69 5.31 8.83
C ILE A 128 -3.39 6.75 8.45
N ASP A 129 -2.17 7.19 8.77
CA ASP A 129 -1.64 8.45 8.28
C ASP A 129 -0.50 8.17 7.29
N ILE A 130 -0.55 8.79 6.12
CA ILE A 130 0.47 8.66 5.07
C ILE A 130 1.20 9.99 4.97
N ILE A 131 2.50 9.99 5.28
CA ILE A 131 3.37 11.15 5.11
C ILE A 131 3.96 11.13 3.70
N LYS A 132 3.40 11.97 2.84
CA LYS A 132 3.75 12.10 1.43
C LYS A 132 4.87 13.12 1.23
N HIS A 133 5.92 12.73 0.54
CA HIS A 133 6.98 13.66 0.14
C HIS A 133 6.46 14.63 -0.95
N PRO A 134 6.73 15.95 -0.87
CA PRO A 134 6.19 16.94 -1.80
C PRO A 134 6.68 16.74 -3.25
N ASN A 135 7.87 16.16 -3.42
CA ASN A 135 8.42 15.86 -4.76
C ASN A 135 8.09 14.44 -5.25
N GLU A 136 7.28 13.67 -4.51
CA GLU A 136 6.78 12.40 -5.01
C GLU A 136 5.80 12.66 -6.16
N THR A 137 6.00 12.00 -7.30
CA THR A 137 5.14 12.24 -8.46
C THR A 137 3.76 11.67 -8.19
N ASP A 138 2.74 12.52 -8.04
CA ASP A 138 1.38 12.09 -7.72
C ASP A 138 0.85 10.98 -8.63
N GLY A 139 1.15 11.05 -9.94
CA GLY A 139 0.73 10.02 -10.90
C GLY A 139 1.39 8.64 -10.71
N LYS A 140 2.41 8.53 -9.86
CA LYS A 140 3.09 7.27 -9.48
C LYS A 140 2.73 6.80 -8.08
N SER A 141 2.31 7.71 -7.20
CA SER A 141 1.89 7.38 -5.84
C SER A 141 0.67 6.46 -5.84
N THR A 142 0.71 5.45 -4.96
CA THR A 142 -0.42 4.55 -4.72
C THR A 142 -1.15 4.89 -3.41
N ALA A 143 -0.69 5.89 -2.65
CA ALA A 143 -1.34 6.36 -1.42
C ALA A 143 -2.79 6.81 -1.65
N VAL A 144 -3.07 7.41 -2.80
CA VAL A 144 -4.42 7.87 -3.16
C VAL A 144 -5.43 6.72 -3.22
N HIS A 145 -5.00 5.49 -3.53
CA HIS A 145 -5.90 4.33 -3.54
C HIS A 145 -6.51 4.12 -2.14
N ALA A 146 -5.66 4.10 -1.11
CA ALA A 146 -6.10 3.95 0.27
C ALA A 146 -7.03 5.09 0.70
N LYS A 147 -6.71 6.34 0.34
CA LYS A 147 -7.56 7.49 0.69
C LYS A 147 -8.95 7.44 0.04
N ILE A 148 -9.04 6.96 -1.19
CA ILE A 148 -10.32 6.86 -1.90
C ILE A 148 -11.15 5.68 -1.37
N LEU A 149 -10.51 4.55 -1.11
CA LEU A 149 -11.19 3.31 -0.71
C LEU A 149 -11.57 3.29 0.78
N ALA A 150 -10.80 3.97 1.63
CA ALA A 150 -11.05 4.06 3.07
C ALA A 150 -11.01 5.52 3.56
N PRO A 151 -11.89 6.40 3.06
CA PRO A 151 -11.78 7.85 3.24
C PRO A 151 -11.92 8.31 4.70
N GLY A 152 -12.63 7.54 5.53
CA GLY A 152 -12.81 7.82 6.95
C GLY A 152 -11.67 7.34 7.85
N ASP A 153 -10.78 6.47 7.36
CA ASP A 153 -9.71 5.87 8.15
C ASP A 153 -8.30 6.23 7.68
N VAL A 154 -8.15 6.77 6.46
CA VAL A 154 -6.87 7.16 5.89
C VAL A 154 -6.76 8.68 5.77
N THR A 155 -5.65 9.25 6.22
CA THR A 155 -5.28 10.66 6.03
C THR A 155 -3.96 10.76 5.29
N ILE A 156 -3.85 11.67 4.31
CA ILE A 156 -2.60 11.95 3.61
C ILE A 156 -2.12 13.33 4.05
N HIS A 157 -0.89 13.39 4.55
CA HIS A 157 -0.20 14.60 4.97
C HIS A 157 0.96 14.88 4.01
N THR A 158 1.04 16.11 3.48
CA THR A 158 2.21 16.50 2.68
C THR A 158 3.32 17.02 3.60
N TYR A 159 4.49 16.38 3.54
CA TYR A 159 5.68 16.82 4.29
C TYR A 159 6.03 18.28 3.93
N PRO A 160 6.33 19.15 4.93
CA PRO A 160 6.70 18.86 6.32
C PRO A 160 5.53 18.83 7.34
N CYS A 161 4.27 18.74 6.91
CA CYS A 161 3.09 18.79 7.78
C CYS A 161 2.80 17.45 8.47
N ILE A 162 3.71 16.93 9.30
CA ILE A 162 3.52 15.70 10.09
C ILE A 162 2.74 16.04 11.37
N PRO A 163 1.66 15.29 11.71
CA PRO A 163 0.97 15.41 12.99
C PRO A 163 1.87 15.05 14.18
N ASP A 164 1.51 15.55 15.36
CA ASP A 164 2.08 15.06 16.62
C ASP A 164 1.43 13.74 17.00
N TYR A 165 2.26 12.76 17.35
CA TYR A 165 1.81 11.40 17.65
C TYR A 165 2.06 11.05 19.12
N GLU A 166 1.09 10.40 19.75
CA GLU A 166 1.25 9.86 21.10
C GLU A 166 2.08 8.57 21.07
N ARG A 167 3.23 8.59 21.76
CA ARG A 167 4.09 7.41 21.91
C ARG A 167 3.32 6.25 22.55
N GLY A 168 3.58 5.03 22.11
CA GLY A 168 2.93 3.81 22.62
C GLY A 168 1.54 3.54 22.03
N LYS A 169 1.00 4.46 21.21
CA LYS A 169 -0.27 4.27 20.49
C LYS A 169 -0.16 4.34 18.97
N VAL A 170 1.00 4.76 18.49
CA VAL A 170 1.28 4.97 17.06
C VAL A 170 2.55 4.24 16.69
N VAL A 171 2.53 3.57 15.53
CA VAL A 171 3.70 2.90 14.95
C VAL A 171 4.02 3.48 13.57
N LEU A 172 5.29 3.40 13.19
CA LEU A 172 5.77 3.74 11.85
C LEU A 172 6.09 2.45 11.10
N VAL A 173 5.43 2.20 9.97
CA VAL A 173 5.81 1.10 9.08
C VAL A 173 6.96 1.56 8.19
N PHE A 174 8.18 1.25 8.62
CA PHE A 174 9.40 1.60 7.92
C PHE A 174 10.57 0.69 8.36
N PRO A 175 11.34 0.10 7.42
CA PRO A 175 12.50 -0.71 7.78
C PRO A 175 13.61 0.15 8.40
N GLY A 176 14.31 -0.38 9.40
CA GLY A 176 15.45 0.32 9.99
C GLY A 176 16.01 -0.39 11.23
N PRO A 177 17.12 0.10 11.79
CA PRO A 177 17.66 -0.46 13.03
C PRO A 177 16.61 -0.46 14.14
N GLY A 178 16.47 -1.59 14.84
CA GLY A 178 15.49 -1.77 15.90
C GLY A 178 14.03 -1.92 15.43
N SER A 179 13.78 -2.12 14.13
CA SER A 179 12.45 -2.50 13.64
C SER A 179 12.01 -3.86 14.18
N VAL A 180 10.73 -3.97 14.51
CA VAL A 180 10.09 -5.21 14.95
C VAL A 180 9.13 -5.74 13.87
N SER A 181 8.77 -7.02 13.96
CA SER A 181 7.70 -7.58 13.12
C SER A 181 6.32 -7.12 13.60
N VAL A 182 5.29 -7.29 12.75
CA VAL A 182 3.89 -7.04 13.14
C VAL A 182 3.46 -7.94 14.31
N GLN A 183 3.99 -9.17 14.38
CA GLN A 183 3.71 -10.11 15.47
C GLN A 183 4.26 -9.60 16.82
N GLU A 184 5.50 -9.08 16.84
CA GLU A 184 6.15 -8.54 18.05
C GLU A 184 5.61 -7.17 18.46
N MET A 185 5.03 -6.42 17.51
CA MET A 185 4.58 -5.04 17.68
C MET A 185 3.69 -4.84 18.92
N MET A 186 2.70 -5.70 19.14
CA MET A 186 1.73 -5.52 20.22
C MET A 186 2.40 -5.60 21.59
N GLN A 187 3.34 -6.53 21.76
CA GLN A 187 4.09 -6.66 23.01
C GLN A 187 4.93 -5.41 23.28
N CYS A 188 5.65 -4.91 22.27
CA CYS A 188 6.46 -3.70 22.39
C CYS A 188 5.60 -2.46 22.73
N LEU A 189 4.39 -2.35 22.17
CA LEU A 189 3.46 -1.26 22.50
C LEU A 189 2.98 -1.30 23.96
N HIS A 190 2.75 -2.50 24.51
CA HIS A 190 2.43 -2.65 25.92
C HIS A 190 3.59 -2.21 26.82
N GLU A 191 4.81 -2.66 26.52
CA GLU A 191 6.02 -2.27 27.28
C GLU A 191 6.25 -0.75 27.25
N LEU A 192 6.02 -0.10 26.11
CA LEU A 192 6.12 1.37 25.99
C LEU A 192 5.05 2.12 26.78
N THR A 193 3.87 1.52 26.96
CA THR A 193 2.78 2.13 27.73
C THR A 193 3.03 2.03 29.24
N ASP A 194 3.62 0.91 29.68
CA ASP A 194 3.95 0.64 31.10
C ASP A 194 5.16 1.44 31.59
N GLN A 195 6.10 1.78 30.69
CA GLN A 195 7.28 2.60 30.99
C GLN A 195 7.00 4.10 31.16
N ARG A 196 5.73 4.54 31.24
CA ARG A 196 5.42 5.91 31.68
C ARG A 196 6.12 6.16 33.01
N PRO A 197 7.00 7.17 33.14
CA PRO A 197 7.62 7.46 34.42
C PRO A 197 6.50 7.76 35.40
N ARG A 198 6.41 6.96 36.47
CA ARG A 198 5.69 7.39 37.68
C ARG A 198 6.29 8.74 38.04
N GLY A 199 5.52 9.80 37.78
CA GLY A 199 5.87 11.14 38.19
C GLY A 199 6.30 11.07 39.65
N SER A 200 7.52 11.50 39.90
CA SER A 200 8.05 11.73 41.23
C SER A 200 7.21 12.84 41.88
N SER A 201 6.08 12.49 42.48
CA SER A 201 5.33 13.38 43.36
C SER A 201 5.80 13.13 44.80
N TYR A 202 6.86 13.82 45.20
CA TYR A 202 6.97 14.26 46.58
C TYR A 202 6.05 15.49 46.73
N GLU A 203 4.76 15.25 46.90
CA GLU A 203 3.83 16.26 47.42
C GLU A 203 3.52 15.89 48.88
N PRO A 204 3.74 16.80 49.86
CA PRO A 204 3.55 16.50 51.27
C PRO A 204 2.06 16.37 51.59
N ALA A 205 1.71 15.37 52.40
CA ALA A 205 0.35 15.12 52.87
C ALA A 205 -0.30 16.38 53.48
N ALA A 206 -1.29 16.94 52.79
CA ALA A 206 -2.16 17.97 53.35
C ALA A 206 -3.05 17.35 54.44
N LYS A 207 -3.05 17.98 55.61
CA LYS A 207 -3.78 17.59 56.82
C LYS A 207 -5.28 17.47 56.56
N ARG A 208 -5.85 16.32 56.95
CA ARG A 208 -7.28 16.08 57.18
C ARG A 208 -7.87 17.16 58.11
N GLN A 209 -8.86 17.90 57.64
CA GLN A 209 -9.83 18.57 58.51
C GLN A 209 -11.07 17.69 58.68
N LYS A 210 -11.47 17.58 59.94
CA LYS A 210 -12.62 16.88 60.49
C LYS A 210 -13.85 17.76 60.30
N SER A 211 -14.89 17.24 59.67
CA SER A 211 -16.23 17.83 59.71
C SER A 211 -17.25 16.78 60.11
N GLU A 212 -18.23 17.25 60.87
CA GLU A 212 -19.01 16.56 61.88
C GLU A 212 -20.16 15.70 61.35
N GLU A 213 -20.53 14.70 62.17
CA GLU A 213 -21.76 13.93 62.10
C GLU A 213 -23.01 14.81 62.26
N VAL A 214 -24.02 14.55 61.45
CA VAL A 214 -25.43 14.63 61.88
C VAL A 214 -26.15 13.39 61.38
N GLN A 215 -26.76 12.66 62.32
CA GLN A 215 -27.52 11.43 62.12
C GLN A 215 -29.02 11.70 61.89
N GLY A 216 -29.63 10.85 61.05
CA GLY A 216 -30.98 10.30 61.25
C GLY A 216 -32.02 10.58 60.15
N PRO A 217 -33.08 9.74 59.99
CA PRO A 217 -33.10 8.28 60.20
C PRO A 217 -33.95 7.48 59.17
N THR A 218 -33.62 6.18 59.08
CA THR A 218 -34.50 4.98 58.98
C THR A 218 -35.32 4.54 57.74
N HIS A 219 -35.09 3.26 57.44
CA HIS A 219 -35.99 2.15 57.04
C HIS A 219 -36.32 1.89 55.56
N GLY A 220 -36.01 0.65 55.14
CA GLY A 220 -36.49 0.03 53.90
C GLY A 220 -35.57 -1.11 53.43
N ALA A 221 -35.55 -2.21 54.16
CA ALA A 221 -34.91 -3.45 53.73
C ALA A 221 -35.73 -4.09 52.59
N GLU A 222 -35.06 -4.62 51.56
CA GLU A 222 -35.40 -5.88 50.88
C GLU A 222 -34.42 -6.18 49.73
N ASN A 223 -33.72 -7.29 49.87
CA ASN A 223 -33.17 -8.16 48.82
C ASN A 223 -33.36 -9.58 49.41
N PRO A 224 -33.71 -10.66 48.67
CA PRO A 224 -32.83 -11.18 47.61
C PRO A 224 -33.48 -11.98 46.45
N GLN A 225 -32.67 -12.18 45.39
CA GLN A 225 -32.52 -13.39 44.53
C GLN A 225 -32.79 -13.28 43.01
N SER A 226 -31.68 -13.44 42.29
CA SER A 226 -31.40 -14.36 41.16
C SER A 226 -31.95 -14.08 39.75
N SER A 227 -31.03 -13.69 38.86
CA SER A 227 -30.70 -14.46 37.65
C SER A 227 -29.26 -14.15 37.20
N PRO A 228 -28.44 -15.15 36.83
CA PRO A 228 -27.17 -14.91 36.16
C PRO A 228 -27.45 -14.83 34.65
N ASP A 229 -27.69 -13.62 34.15
CA ASP A 229 -27.55 -13.39 32.72
C ASP A 229 -26.05 -13.37 32.42
N GLU A 230 -25.59 -14.50 31.89
CA GLU A 230 -24.36 -14.69 31.13
C GLU A 230 -24.34 -13.75 29.92
N ALA A 231 -24.25 -12.44 30.18
CA ALA A 231 -23.65 -11.51 29.27
C ALA A 231 -22.15 -11.74 29.38
N THR A 232 -21.64 -12.64 28.54
CA THR A 232 -20.22 -12.74 28.23
C THR A 232 -19.79 -11.40 27.64
N GLY A 233 -19.47 -10.46 28.54
CA GLY A 233 -18.84 -9.21 28.22
C GLY A 233 -17.54 -9.56 27.52
N PHE A 234 -17.53 -9.33 26.21
CA PHE A 234 -16.31 -9.21 25.46
C PHE A 234 -15.61 -7.96 26.02
N GLU A 235 -14.91 -8.11 27.14
CA GLU A 235 -14.13 -7.04 27.72
C GLU A 235 -13.21 -6.53 26.62
N SER A 236 -13.44 -5.29 26.24
CA SER A 236 -12.61 -4.57 25.28
C SER A 236 -11.21 -4.50 25.88
N ARG A 237 -10.36 -5.47 25.56
CA ARG A 237 -8.91 -5.26 25.61
C ARG A 237 -8.66 -4.12 24.64
N ALA A 238 -8.61 -2.91 25.17
CA ALA A 238 -8.28 -1.73 24.39
C ALA A 238 -6.92 -2.00 23.75
N TYR A 239 -6.92 -2.24 22.44
CA TYR A 239 -5.68 -2.39 21.69
C TYR A 239 -4.93 -1.06 21.80
N PRO A 240 -3.68 -1.03 22.30
CA PRO A 240 -2.92 0.21 22.43
C PRO A 240 -2.76 0.93 21.08
N LEU A 241 -2.71 0.17 19.98
CA LEU A 241 -2.55 0.70 18.64
C LEU A 241 -3.79 1.48 18.17
N GLN A 242 -3.63 2.78 18.01
CA GLN A 242 -4.67 3.68 17.48
C GLN A 242 -4.40 4.09 16.03
N ARG A 243 -3.12 4.16 15.63
CA ARG A 243 -2.73 4.69 14.33
C ARG A 243 -1.44 4.06 13.80
N VAL A 244 -1.36 3.95 12.48
CA VAL A 244 -0.20 3.46 11.74
C VAL A 244 0.24 4.53 10.75
N VAL A 245 1.54 4.83 10.75
CA VAL A 245 2.13 5.83 9.86
C VAL A 245 2.88 5.13 8.73
N PHE A 246 2.65 5.56 7.50
CA PHE A 246 3.39 5.13 6.30
C PHE A 246 4.05 6.34 5.63
N ILE A 247 5.12 6.09 4.86
CA ILE A 247 5.81 7.12 4.08
C ILE A 247 5.53 6.88 2.58
N ASP A 248 4.99 7.88 1.89
CA ASP A 248 4.80 7.87 0.42
C ASP A 248 5.88 8.75 -0.24
N SER A 249 6.96 8.11 -0.67
CA SER A 249 8.07 8.78 -1.34
C SER A 249 8.90 7.81 -2.17
N THR A 250 9.74 8.34 -3.06
CA THR A 250 10.82 7.54 -3.63
C THR A 250 11.81 7.14 -2.52
N TRP A 251 12.41 5.95 -2.63
CA TRP A 251 13.45 5.49 -1.70
C TRP A 251 14.66 6.43 -1.57
N ASN A 252 14.96 7.24 -2.58
CA ASN A 252 16.04 8.22 -2.48
C ASN A 252 15.64 9.47 -1.66
N GLN A 253 14.33 9.73 -1.50
CA GLN A 253 13.78 10.88 -0.78
C GLN A 253 13.33 10.52 0.65
N THR A 254 13.07 9.24 0.92
CA THR A 254 12.47 8.77 2.18
C THR A 254 13.24 9.17 3.44
N ASN A 255 14.58 9.25 3.37
CA ASN A 255 15.43 9.55 4.52
C ASN A 255 15.06 10.86 5.20
N LYS A 256 14.68 11.89 4.46
CA LYS A 256 14.28 13.18 5.06
C LYS A 256 13.04 13.07 5.95
N ILE A 257 12.12 12.17 5.59
CA ILE A 257 10.89 11.96 6.34
C ILE A 257 11.16 11.00 7.49
N SER A 258 11.80 9.85 7.23
CA SER A 258 12.01 8.81 8.24
C SER A 258 12.92 9.23 9.40
N THR A 259 13.75 10.28 9.20
CA THR A 259 14.57 10.89 10.25
C THR A 259 13.97 12.17 10.84
N ASP A 260 12.72 12.53 10.52
CA ASP A 260 12.05 13.68 11.14
C ASP A 260 11.81 13.39 12.63
N GLU A 261 12.07 14.36 13.50
CA GLU A 261 12.00 14.23 14.96
C GLU A 261 10.63 13.70 15.44
N ARG A 262 9.53 14.07 14.76
CA ARG A 262 8.17 13.62 15.09
C ARG A 262 7.92 12.14 14.81
N LEU A 263 8.80 11.51 14.02
CA LEU A 263 8.72 10.09 13.67
C LEU A 263 9.82 9.24 14.34
N GLN A 264 10.90 9.85 14.82
CA GLN A 264 12.06 9.12 15.37
C GLN A 264 11.71 8.27 16.60
N ASP A 265 10.78 8.75 17.42
CA ASP A 265 10.38 8.12 18.67
C ASP A 265 9.28 7.05 18.52
N LEU A 266 8.77 6.85 17.30
CA LEU A 266 7.75 5.85 17.03
C LEU A 266 8.37 4.46 16.92
N LEU A 267 7.67 3.46 17.46
CA LEU A 267 8.02 2.06 17.24
C LEU A 267 7.98 1.76 15.73
N ARG A 268 9.09 1.23 15.21
CA ARG A 268 9.22 0.88 13.79
C ARG A 268 8.80 -0.56 13.54
N VAL A 269 7.94 -0.76 12.55
CA VAL A 269 7.46 -2.07 12.13
C VAL A 269 7.94 -2.35 10.70
N GLU A 270 8.50 -3.53 10.47
CA GLU A 270 9.04 -3.95 9.18
C GLU A 270 8.34 -5.19 8.61
N LEU A 271 8.06 -5.14 7.30
CA LEU A 271 7.41 -6.20 6.54
C LEU A 271 8.47 -7.05 5.80
N LYS A 272 9.13 -7.98 6.50
CA LYS A 272 10.37 -8.65 6.03
C LYS A 272 10.19 -9.65 4.87
N THR A 273 8.98 -10.15 4.61
CA THR A 273 8.74 -11.32 3.73
C THR A 273 7.89 -11.00 2.49
N ARG A 274 7.73 -9.72 2.15
CA ARG A 274 6.80 -9.28 1.10
C ARG A 274 7.56 -8.88 -0.16
N LYS A 275 7.09 -9.36 -1.31
CA LYS A 275 7.60 -8.98 -2.63
C LYS A 275 6.58 -8.09 -3.33
N THR A 276 7.06 -6.99 -3.90
CA THR A 276 6.26 -6.06 -4.67
C THR A 276 5.92 -6.63 -6.04
N CYS A 277 4.73 -6.32 -6.52
CA CYS A 277 4.36 -6.46 -7.94
C CYS A 277 4.21 -5.09 -8.61
N PHE A 278 4.84 -4.06 -8.06
CA PHE A 278 4.75 -2.71 -8.57
C PHE A 278 5.40 -2.60 -9.95
N TRP A 279 4.66 -2.10 -10.92
CA TRP A 279 5.11 -2.05 -12.31
C TRP A 279 6.03 -0.86 -12.63
N ARG A 280 6.32 0.00 -11.64
CA ARG A 280 7.22 1.15 -11.77
C ARG A 280 8.37 1.09 -10.77
N SER A 281 8.91 -0.11 -10.55
CA SER A 281 10.07 -0.32 -9.68
C SER A 281 11.25 0.56 -10.09
N GLN A 282 11.99 1.03 -9.08
CA GLN A 282 13.20 1.80 -9.30
C GLN A 282 14.34 0.85 -9.67
N LYS A 283 15.10 1.21 -10.71
CA LYS A 283 16.21 0.39 -11.20
C LYS A 283 17.23 0.13 -10.08
N GLY A 284 17.60 -1.14 -9.89
CA GLY A 284 18.60 -1.55 -8.89
C GLY A 284 18.10 -1.55 -7.44
N LYS A 285 16.79 -1.41 -7.20
CA LYS A 285 16.19 -1.62 -5.88
C LYS A 285 15.63 -3.05 -5.75
N PRO A 286 15.66 -3.65 -4.55
CA PRO A 286 15.16 -5.01 -4.34
C PRO A 286 13.64 -5.08 -4.54
N ASP A 287 13.14 -6.28 -4.84
CA ASP A 287 11.70 -6.57 -4.95
C ASP A 287 10.98 -6.54 -3.60
N THR A 288 11.68 -6.35 -2.49
CA THR A 288 11.10 -6.15 -1.14
C THR A 288 10.60 -4.73 -0.90
N TYR A 289 10.84 -3.81 -1.84
CA TYR A 289 10.47 -2.40 -1.74
C TYR A 289 9.04 -2.16 -2.25
N LEU A 290 8.09 -2.38 -1.35
CA LEU A 290 6.65 -2.30 -1.62
C LEU A 290 6.18 -0.91 -2.07
N ALA A 291 5.15 -0.89 -2.94
CA ALA A 291 4.35 0.31 -3.13
C ALA A 291 3.58 0.63 -1.84
N THR A 292 3.25 1.91 -1.60
CA THR A 292 2.53 2.33 -0.39
C THR A 292 1.23 1.56 -0.15
N ILE A 293 0.44 1.30 -1.20
CA ILE A 293 -0.80 0.51 -1.07
C ILE A 293 -0.54 -0.96 -0.73
N GLU A 294 0.54 -1.55 -1.23
CA GLU A 294 0.94 -2.92 -0.87
C GLU A 294 1.40 -2.98 0.58
N ALA A 295 2.20 -2.00 1.04
CA ALA A 295 2.63 -1.91 2.42
C ALA A 295 1.44 -1.80 3.38
N ILE A 296 0.44 -0.97 3.04
CA ILE A 296 -0.80 -0.86 3.82
C ILE A 296 -1.55 -2.19 3.84
N TYR A 297 -1.75 -2.81 2.67
CA TYR A 297 -2.45 -4.09 2.55
C TYR A 297 -1.78 -5.19 3.37
N TYR A 298 -0.47 -5.38 3.21
CA TYR A 298 0.26 -6.43 3.92
C TYR A 298 0.33 -6.16 5.42
N PHE A 299 0.51 -4.91 5.84
CA PHE A 299 0.44 -4.58 7.27
C PHE A 299 -0.92 -4.98 7.87
N LEU A 300 -2.02 -4.64 7.20
CA LEU A 300 -3.36 -4.93 7.72
C LEU A 300 -3.69 -6.43 7.72
N LYS A 301 -3.21 -7.16 6.70
CA LYS A 301 -3.29 -8.61 6.67
C LYS A 301 -2.55 -9.23 7.85
N ASP A 302 -1.28 -8.85 8.05
CA ASP A 302 -0.44 -9.36 9.15
C ASP A 302 -1.01 -8.95 10.51
N PHE A 303 -1.57 -7.74 10.62
CA PHE A 303 -2.21 -7.25 11.83
C PHE A 303 -3.44 -8.09 12.18
N ARG A 304 -4.22 -8.50 11.19
CA ARG A 304 -5.37 -9.38 11.41
C ARG A 304 -4.95 -10.77 11.87
N GLU A 305 -4.02 -11.37 11.14
CA GLU A 305 -3.55 -12.74 11.39
C GLU A 305 -2.83 -12.85 12.74
N HIS A 306 -1.99 -11.87 13.09
CA HIS A 306 -1.10 -11.96 14.26
C HIS A 306 -1.57 -11.19 15.49
N CYS A 307 -2.28 -10.06 15.32
CA CYS A 307 -2.66 -9.20 16.45
C CYS A 307 -4.13 -9.32 16.83
N LEU A 308 -5.01 -9.54 15.84
CA LEU A 308 -6.43 -9.78 16.08
C LEU A 308 -6.75 -11.27 16.24
N ALA A 309 -5.79 -12.16 15.98
CA ALA A 309 -5.92 -13.62 16.06
C ALA A 309 -7.16 -14.14 15.30
N GLN A 310 -7.44 -13.53 14.14
CA GLN A 310 -8.52 -13.91 13.25
C GLN A 310 -7.94 -14.37 11.91
N GLU A 311 -8.52 -15.43 11.35
CA GLU A 311 -8.18 -15.85 9.99
C GLU A 311 -8.49 -14.74 9.00
N TYR A 312 -7.57 -14.52 8.06
CA TYR A 312 -7.75 -13.53 7.00
C TYR A 312 -8.69 -14.08 5.90
N ASP A 313 -9.81 -13.38 5.64
CA ASP A 313 -10.83 -13.82 4.69
C ASP A 313 -11.04 -12.83 3.51
N GLY A 314 -10.09 -11.92 3.28
CA GLY A 314 -10.09 -11.00 2.13
C GLY A 314 -10.76 -9.64 2.38
N GLU A 315 -11.04 -9.28 3.62
CA GLU A 315 -11.70 -8.03 4.04
C GLU A 315 -10.94 -6.77 3.61
N TYR A 316 -9.63 -6.91 3.39
CA TYR A 316 -8.77 -5.82 2.95
C TYR A 316 -8.32 -5.95 1.49
N ASP A 317 -8.73 -7.01 0.78
CA ASP A 317 -8.30 -7.26 -0.61
C ASP A 317 -8.68 -6.09 -1.52
N ASN A 318 -9.85 -5.51 -1.29
CA ASN A 318 -10.32 -4.35 -2.04
C ASN A 318 -9.44 -3.11 -1.90
N LEU A 319 -8.49 -3.02 -0.95
CA LEU A 319 -7.47 -1.96 -0.95
C LEU A 319 -6.64 -1.99 -2.24
N LEU A 320 -6.50 -3.18 -2.82
CA LEU A 320 -5.82 -3.42 -4.09
C LEU A 320 -6.76 -3.30 -5.29
N PHE A 321 -8.00 -2.81 -5.13
CA PHE A 321 -8.98 -2.69 -6.23
C PHE A 321 -8.42 -1.90 -7.43
N PHE A 322 -8.02 -0.64 -7.22
CA PHE A 322 -7.39 0.16 -8.29
C PHE A 322 -6.03 -0.40 -8.70
N TYR A 323 -5.26 -0.92 -7.74
CA TYR A 323 -3.91 -1.40 -7.96
C TYR A 323 -3.88 -2.61 -8.91
N SER A 324 -4.71 -3.61 -8.65
CA SER A 324 -4.88 -4.81 -9.48
C SER A 324 -5.35 -4.46 -10.88
N PHE A 325 -6.32 -3.56 -11.01
CA PHE A 325 -6.79 -3.12 -12.33
C PHE A 325 -5.68 -2.44 -13.14
N LEU A 326 -4.97 -1.48 -12.55
CA LEU A 326 -3.88 -0.77 -13.20
C LEU A 326 -2.71 -1.70 -13.55
N HIS A 327 -2.38 -2.64 -12.66
CA HIS A 327 -1.40 -3.68 -12.92
C HIS A 327 -1.81 -4.54 -14.14
N SER A 328 -3.09 -4.92 -14.24
CA SER A 328 -3.60 -5.68 -15.38
C SER A 328 -3.47 -4.91 -16.71
N ILE A 329 -3.78 -3.62 -16.72
CA ILE A 329 -3.65 -2.75 -17.92
C ILE A 329 -2.19 -2.71 -18.37
N VAL A 330 -1.28 -2.47 -17.43
CA VAL A 330 0.15 -2.35 -17.74
C VAL A 330 0.72 -3.66 -18.26
N ASN A 331 0.34 -4.79 -17.67
CA ASN A 331 0.81 -6.09 -18.13
C ASN A 331 0.24 -6.44 -19.50
N LYS A 332 -1.05 -6.20 -19.77
CA LYS A 332 -1.63 -6.34 -21.11
C LYS A 332 -0.85 -5.51 -22.14
N ALA A 333 -0.53 -4.25 -21.81
CA ALA A 333 0.25 -3.38 -22.69
C ALA A 333 1.68 -3.89 -22.93
N LYS A 334 2.36 -4.43 -21.91
CA LYS A 334 3.69 -5.05 -22.04
C LYS A 334 3.67 -6.27 -22.95
N THR A 335 2.69 -7.16 -22.76
CA THR A 335 2.51 -8.36 -23.60
C THR A 335 2.23 -7.98 -25.05
N SER A 336 1.34 -7.01 -25.30
CA SER A 336 1.08 -6.52 -26.66
C SER A 336 2.29 -5.84 -27.31
N ALA A 337 3.19 -5.27 -26.52
CA ALA A 337 4.43 -4.66 -26.99
C ALA A 337 5.60 -5.66 -27.15
N GLY A 338 5.38 -6.97 -26.93
CA GLY A 338 6.42 -8.00 -27.04
C GLY A 338 7.51 -7.92 -25.96
N LYS A 339 7.24 -7.24 -24.83
CA LYS A 339 8.18 -7.08 -23.72
C LYS A 339 7.71 -7.92 -22.55
N CYS A 340 8.12 -9.19 -22.51
CA CYS A 340 7.99 -10.05 -21.34
C CYS A 340 9.26 -9.99 -20.51
#